data_AF-A0A4Y0BD55-F1
#
_entry.id   AF-A0A4Y0BD55-F1
#
_cell.length_a   1.000
_cell.length_b   1.000
_cell.length_c   1.000
_cell.angle_alpha   90.00
_cell.angle_beta   90.00
_cell.angle_gamma   90.00
#
_symmetry.space_group_name_H-M   'P 1'
#
loop_
_entity.id
_entity.type
_entity.pdbx_description
1 polymer ?
#
loop_
_entity_poly.entity_id
_entity_poly.type
_entity_poly.pdbx_seq_one_letter_code
_entity_poly.pdbx_strand_id
1 'polypeptide(L)'
;MFHPLAISREGSVLDQPADVLGDNFEGDIMLSEEQLAEMKKRTGMYLPTFIWEAGTVPYQIVSTDFTFEQTAAIKSAMRAIEQNTCIRFVPATGTTVDYIQISAGTGCSSFVGRIRGVQALRLQPSAVGTGCFTHGTIVHELIHALGFYHMQSATERDQYVNILWENITPGQESNFQSYGTDRIMNYGVAYDYSSVMHYNTHAFSANGQPTILPKEPNVAIGQRDAMSPGDIQRIRNMYQC
;
A
#
# COMPACT_ATOMS: atom_id res chain seq x y z
N MET A 1 -18.17 9.42 -42.99
CA MET A 1 -18.39 8.80 -41.66
C MET A 1 -17.84 7.38 -41.72
N PHE A 2 -16.64 7.15 -41.19
CA PHE A 2 -16.14 5.81 -40.89
C PHE A 2 -15.31 5.95 -39.62
N HIS A 3 -15.86 5.46 -38.51
CA HIS A 3 -15.13 5.32 -37.25
C HIS A 3 -14.12 4.17 -37.41
N PRO A 4 -12.86 4.33 -36.98
CA PRO A 4 -11.93 3.22 -36.89
C PRO A 4 -12.34 2.31 -35.73
N LEU A 5 -12.20 1.01 -35.97
CA LEU A 5 -12.44 -0.09 -35.06
C LEU A 5 -11.65 0.08 -33.75
N ALA A 6 -12.36 -0.10 -32.64
CA ALA A 6 -11.74 -0.29 -31.33
C ALA A 6 -10.86 -1.55 -31.39
N ILE A 7 -9.56 -1.37 -31.18
CA ILE A 7 -8.62 -2.47 -30.94
C ILE A 7 -8.99 -3.05 -29.57
N SER A 8 -9.52 -4.27 -29.55
CA SER A 8 -9.66 -5.07 -28.35
C SER A 8 -8.26 -5.36 -27.81
N ARG A 9 -7.93 -4.76 -26.67
CA ARG A 9 -6.70 -5.03 -25.93
C ARG A 9 -6.88 -6.32 -25.12
N GLU A 10 -7.01 -7.45 -25.82
CA GLU A 10 -6.93 -8.79 -25.21
C GLU A 10 -5.45 -9.19 -25.12
N GLY A 11 -4.73 -8.55 -24.19
CA GLY A 11 -3.52 -9.10 -23.62
C GLY A 11 -3.88 -9.62 -22.24
N SER A 12 -3.56 -10.88 -21.95
CA SER A 12 -3.80 -11.49 -20.64
C SER A 12 -3.22 -10.60 -19.55
N VAL A 13 -4.08 -9.88 -18.83
CA VAL A 13 -3.72 -9.28 -17.55
C VAL A 13 -3.48 -10.49 -16.64
N LEU A 14 -2.22 -10.88 -16.50
CA LEU A 14 -1.79 -11.79 -15.44
C LEU A 14 -2.48 -11.33 -14.16
N ASP A 15 -3.09 -12.24 -13.40
CA ASP A 15 -3.84 -11.92 -12.18
C ASP A 15 -2.98 -11.06 -11.23
N GLN A 16 -3.16 -9.74 -11.29
CA GLN A 16 -2.38 -8.77 -10.54
C GLN A 16 -3.13 -8.44 -9.25
N PRO A 17 -2.40 -8.21 -8.14
CA PRO A 17 -2.99 -7.61 -6.95
C PRO A 17 -3.75 -6.33 -7.29
N ALA A 18 -4.89 -6.10 -6.65
CA ALA A 18 -5.76 -4.97 -6.97
C ALA A 18 -5.11 -3.60 -6.65
N ASP A 19 -4.15 -3.58 -5.73
CA ASP A 19 -3.37 -2.40 -5.33
C ASP A 19 -2.41 -1.89 -6.44
N VAL A 20 -1.99 -2.74 -7.39
CA VAL A 20 -1.12 -2.29 -8.50
C VAL A 20 -1.88 -1.91 -9.78
N LEU A 21 -3.20 -1.77 -9.69
CA LEU A 21 -4.08 -1.45 -10.84
C LEU A 21 -4.61 -0.01 -10.83
N GLY A 22 -4.33 0.77 -9.78
CA GLY A 22 -4.81 2.14 -9.66
C GLY A 22 -3.91 3.18 -10.33
N ASP A 23 -4.46 4.39 -10.51
CA ASP A 23 -3.75 5.56 -11.06
C ASP A 23 -3.18 6.48 -9.94
N ASN A 24 -3.20 6.02 -8.68
CA ASN A 24 -2.61 6.81 -7.59
C ASN A 24 -1.08 6.77 -7.66
N PHE A 25 -0.44 7.56 -6.80
CA PHE A 25 1.01 7.50 -6.68
C PHE A 25 1.41 6.07 -6.26
N GLU A 26 2.35 5.44 -6.98
CA GLU A 26 2.66 4.02 -6.77
C GLU A 26 1.41 3.11 -6.80
N GLY A 27 0.42 3.43 -7.64
CA GLY A 27 -0.78 2.60 -7.83
C GLY A 27 -1.91 2.88 -6.83
N ASP A 28 -1.62 2.85 -5.53
CA ASP A 28 -2.60 2.85 -4.44
C ASP A 28 -2.34 3.91 -3.34
N ILE A 29 -1.26 4.68 -3.42
CA ILE A 29 -0.99 5.72 -2.41
C ILE A 29 -1.65 7.05 -2.79
N MET A 30 -2.63 7.46 -1.99
CA MET A 30 -3.16 8.81 -2.02
C MET A 30 -2.16 9.79 -1.38
N LEU A 31 -2.01 10.98 -1.98
CA LEU A 31 -1.14 12.04 -1.48
C LEU A 31 -1.97 13.25 -1.05
N SER A 32 -1.81 13.68 0.20
CA SER A 32 -2.34 14.97 0.66
C SER A 32 -1.55 16.13 0.02
N GLU A 33 -2.09 17.35 0.06
CA GLU A 33 -1.36 18.53 -0.43
C GLU A 33 -0.03 18.72 0.31
N GLU A 34 -0.01 18.47 1.61
CA GLU A 34 1.20 18.52 2.45
C GLU A 34 2.21 17.46 1.99
N GLN A 35 1.78 16.20 1.79
CA GLN A 35 2.66 15.15 1.30
C GLN A 35 3.20 15.44 -0.10
N LEU A 36 2.37 15.96 -1.01
CA LEU A 36 2.80 16.36 -2.35
C LEU A 36 3.81 17.52 -2.32
N ALA A 37 3.63 18.47 -1.39
CA ALA A 37 4.57 19.57 -1.18
C ALA A 37 5.90 19.07 -0.61
N GLU A 38 5.88 18.17 0.37
CA GLU A 38 7.07 17.53 0.91
C GLU A 38 7.83 16.73 -0.15
N MET A 39 7.13 16.01 -1.05
CA MET A 39 7.75 15.30 -2.16
C MET A 39 8.49 16.22 -3.16
N LYS A 40 8.13 17.50 -3.22
CA LYS A 40 8.82 18.50 -4.07
C LYS A 40 10.02 19.14 -3.37
N LYS A 41 10.12 19.04 -2.03
CA LYS A 41 11.24 19.59 -1.27
C LYS A 41 12.45 18.67 -1.41
N ARG A 42 13.62 19.26 -1.71
CA ARG A 42 14.89 18.53 -1.90
C ARG A 42 15.72 18.41 -0.60
N THR A 43 15.15 18.83 0.53
CA THR A 43 15.86 18.99 1.80
C THR A 43 14.98 18.51 2.95
N GLY A 44 14.93 17.19 3.16
CA GLY A 44 14.45 16.54 4.38
C GLY A 44 12.93 16.51 4.60
N MET A 45 12.36 15.32 4.79
CA MET A 45 10.99 15.14 5.29
C MET A 45 10.96 15.18 6.82
N TYR A 46 9.95 15.82 7.40
CA TYR A 46 9.66 15.75 8.83
C TYR A 46 8.76 14.53 9.11
N LEU A 47 9.35 13.34 9.12
CA LEU A 47 8.68 12.05 9.42
C LEU A 47 7.86 11.98 10.74
N PRO A 48 8.20 12.69 11.85
CA PRO A 48 7.48 12.52 13.11
C PRO A 48 6.00 12.94 13.10
N THR A 49 5.57 13.82 12.18
CA THR A 49 4.18 14.32 12.16
C THR A 49 3.17 13.36 11.55
N PHE A 50 3.64 12.33 10.84
CA PHE A 50 2.78 11.37 10.14
C PHE A 50 2.60 10.05 10.91
N ILE A 51 3.05 9.98 12.16
CA ILE A 51 2.86 8.80 13.02
C ILE A 51 1.57 8.97 13.83
N TRP A 52 0.82 7.89 13.99
CA TRP A 52 -0.34 7.84 14.89
C TRP A 52 0.12 7.84 16.36
N GLU A 53 -0.41 8.76 17.16
CA GLU A 53 0.02 8.96 18.54
C GLU A 53 -0.26 7.72 19.40
N ALA A 54 0.75 7.31 20.19
CA ALA A 54 0.69 6.15 21.08
C ALA A 54 0.21 4.84 20.39
N GLY A 55 0.43 4.69 19.07
CA GLY A 55 -0.03 3.53 18.31
C GLY A 55 -1.55 3.39 18.24
N THR A 56 -2.32 4.43 18.61
CA THR A 56 -3.78 4.39 18.57
C THR A 56 -4.26 4.97 17.25
N VAL A 57 -5.04 4.18 16.51
CA VAL A 57 -5.54 4.53 15.18
C VAL A 57 -7.06 4.58 15.23
N PRO A 58 -7.65 5.77 15.39
CA PRO A 58 -9.09 5.92 15.28
C PRO A 58 -9.58 5.60 13.87
N TYR A 59 -10.72 4.91 13.77
CA TYR A 59 -11.30 4.52 12.48
C TYR A 59 -12.82 4.59 12.46
N GLN A 60 -13.37 4.76 11.26
CA GLN A 60 -14.79 4.64 10.97
C GLN A 60 -14.97 3.79 9.71
N ILE A 61 -15.81 2.76 9.76
CA ILE A 61 -16.25 2.03 8.57
C ILE A 61 -17.59 2.61 8.15
N VAL A 62 -17.69 3.09 6.91
CA VAL A 62 -18.96 3.61 6.36
C VAL A 62 -19.91 2.44 6.13
N SER A 63 -20.85 2.25 7.06
CA SER A 63 -21.67 1.03 7.11
C SER A 63 -22.60 0.83 5.92
N THR A 64 -22.91 1.88 5.17
CA THR A 64 -23.74 1.81 3.95
C THR A 64 -22.98 1.28 2.74
N ASP A 65 -21.65 1.30 2.80
CA ASP A 65 -20.79 0.98 1.66
C ASP A 65 -20.43 -0.50 1.60
N PHE A 66 -20.57 -1.20 2.72
CA PHE A 66 -20.05 -2.56 2.88
C PHE A 66 -21.08 -3.51 3.49
N THR A 67 -21.03 -4.75 3.03
CA THR A 67 -21.81 -5.84 3.64
C THR A 67 -21.28 -6.20 5.03
N PHE A 68 -22.04 -7.02 5.76
CA PHE A 68 -21.58 -7.58 7.03
C PHE A 68 -20.28 -8.39 6.87
N GLU A 69 -20.18 -9.20 5.82
CA GLU A 69 -19.01 -10.04 5.53
C GLU A 69 -17.77 -9.20 5.21
N GLN A 70 -17.94 -8.16 4.39
CA GLN A 70 -16.87 -7.19 4.07
C GLN A 70 -16.41 -6.45 5.33
N THR A 71 -17.35 -5.99 6.16
CA THR A 71 -17.03 -5.37 7.45
C THR A 71 -16.29 -6.33 8.39
N ALA A 72 -16.67 -7.61 8.40
CA ALA A 72 -15.99 -8.64 9.18
C ALA A 72 -14.57 -8.90 8.67
N ALA A 73 -14.35 -8.90 7.35
CA ALA A 73 -13.04 -9.01 6.73
C ALA A 73 -12.11 -7.84 7.10
N ILE A 74 -12.62 -6.59 7.02
CA ILE A 74 -11.89 -5.38 7.44
C ILE A 74 -11.46 -5.48 8.90
N LYS A 75 -12.39 -5.83 9.80
CA LYS A 75 -12.08 -6.03 11.22
C LYS A 75 -11.12 -7.19 11.47
N SER A 76 -11.10 -8.21 10.60
CA SER A 76 -10.15 -9.31 10.70
C SER A 76 -8.72 -8.88 10.36
N ALA A 77 -8.54 -8.07 9.32
CA ALA A 77 -7.24 -7.49 8.97
C ALA A 77 -6.72 -6.57 10.08
N MET A 78 -7.58 -5.71 10.65
CA MET A 78 -7.23 -4.89 11.82
C MET A 78 -6.71 -5.75 12.98
N ARG A 79 -7.43 -6.81 13.35
CA ARG A 79 -7.01 -7.74 14.42
C ARG A 79 -5.66 -8.40 14.14
N ALA A 80 -5.36 -8.73 12.88
CA ALA A 80 -4.08 -9.33 12.52
C ALA A 80 -2.90 -8.40 12.85
N ILE A 81 -3.06 -7.10 12.60
CA ILE A 81 -2.10 -6.06 12.97
C ILE A 81 -2.01 -5.92 14.50
N GLU A 82 -3.15 -5.83 15.19
CA GLU A 82 -3.21 -5.66 16.66
C GLU A 82 -2.58 -6.82 17.43
N GLN A 83 -2.75 -8.05 16.95
CA GLN A 83 -2.21 -9.25 17.59
C GLN A 83 -0.68 -9.33 17.47
N ASN A 84 -0.11 -8.72 16.44
CA ASN A 84 1.32 -8.79 16.16
C ASN A 84 2.07 -7.51 16.53
N THR A 85 1.39 -6.41 16.87
CA THR A 85 2.02 -5.11 17.12
C THR A 85 1.39 -4.41 18.33
N CYS A 86 1.90 -3.24 18.72
CA CYS A 86 1.24 -2.39 19.71
C CYS A 86 0.16 -1.47 19.11
N ILE A 87 -0.10 -1.54 17.81
CA ILE A 87 -1.15 -0.75 17.16
C ILE A 87 -2.52 -1.16 17.68
N ARG A 88 -3.39 -0.18 17.94
CA ARG A 88 -4.77 -0.41 18.38
C ARG A 88 -5.73 0.40 17.54
N PHE A 89 -6.65 -0.28 16.86
CA PHE A 89 -7.72 0.37 16.11
C PHE A 89 -8.90 0.65 17.05
N VAL A 90 -9.30 1.92 17.15
CA VAL A 90 -10.39 2.35 18.03
C VAL A 90 -11.50 3.01 17.23
N PRO A 91 -12.80 2.75 17.51
CA PRO A 91 -13.87 3.46 16.82
C PRO A 91 -13.76 4.98 17.02
N ALA A 92 -13.84 5.74 15.93
CA ALA A 92 -13.92 7.19 15.98
C ALA A 92 -15.23 7.62 16.67
N THR A 93 -15.16 8.68 17.48
CA THR A 93 -16.30 9.30 18.15
C THR A 93 -16.60 10.66 17.53
N GLY A 94 -17.69 11.31 17.96
CA GLY A 94 -18.04 12.66 17.48
C GLY A 94 -17.00 13.74 17.80
N THR A 95 -15.99 13.45 18.65
CA THR A 95 -14.90 14.38 18.98
C THR A 95 -13.56 13.97 18.36
N THR A 96 -13.50 12.85 17.63
CA THR A 96 -12.28 12.39 16.96
C THR A 96 -12.02 13.27 15.73
N VAL A 97 -10.89 13.97 15.72
CA VAL A 97 -10.48 14.84 14.60
C VAL A 97 -9.73 14.04 13.53
N ASP A 98 -8.73 13.27 13.95
CA ASP A 98 -7.87 12.49 13.08
C ASP A 98 -8.32 11.02 13.10
N TYR A 99 -8.79 10.50 11.97
CA TYR A 99 -9.18 9.10 11.86
C TYR A 99 -9.18 8.61 10.42
N ILE A 100 -9.05 7.29 10.26
CA ILE A 100 -9.21 6.60 8.98
C ILE A 100 -10.70 6.38 8.73
N GLN A 101 -11.24 6.98 7.67
CA GLN A 101 -12.56 6.65 7.14
C GLN A 101 -12.42 5.58 6.06
N ILE A 102 -12.85 4.37 6.37
CA ILE A 102 -12.87 3.24 5.44
C ILE A 102 -14.19 3.28 4.68
N SER A 103 -14.13 3.53 3.38
CA SER A 103 -15.29 3.73 2.51
C SER A 103 -15.12 3.01 1.16
N ALA A 104 -16.21 2.81 0.44
CA ALA A 104 -16.11 2.29 -0.92
C ALA A 104 -15.39 3.28 -1.85
N GLY A 105 -14.76 2.76 -2.90
CA GLY A 105 -14.10 3.55 -3.93
C GLY A 105 -13.77 2.72 -5.17
N THR A 106 -13.06 3.32 -6.12
CA THR A 106 -12.45 2.61 -7.26
C THR A 106 -11.05 2.19 -6.87
N GLY A 107 -10.70 0.91 -7.09
CA GLY A 107 -9.44 0.34 -6.64
C GLY A 107 -9.31 0.25 -5.11
N CYS A 108 -8.10 -0.07 -4.67
CA CYS A 108 -7.71 -0.08 -3.27
C CYS A 108 -6.72 1.08 -3.09
N SER A 109 -6.90 1.89 -2.05
CA SER A 109 -5.95 2.98 -1.80
C SER A 109 -6.00 3.54 -0.38
N SER A 110 -4.87 4.10 0.05
CA SER A 110 -4.69 4.70 1.37
C SER A 110 -3.70 5.85 1.32
N PHE A 111 -3.75 6.73 2.32
CA PHE A 111 -2.67 7.70 2.55
C PHE A 111 -1.53 7.04 3.33
N VAL A 112 -0.31 7.56 3.18
CA VAL A 112 0.82 7.09 4.01
C VAL A 112 0.88 7.84 5.34
N GLY A 113 0.58 7.13 6.43
CA GLY A 113 0.62 7.67 7.79
C GLY A 113 -0.58 8.54 8.15
N ARG A 114 -0.50 9.24 9.30
CA ARG A 114 -1.49 10.19 9.81
C ARG A 114 -1.37 11.53 9.09
N ILE A 115 -2.26 11.83 8.16
CA ILE A 115 -2.24 13.10 7.38
C ILE A 115 -2.99 14.26 8.06
N ARG A 116 -3.52 14.03 9.28
CA ARG A 116 -4.42 14.91 10.06
C ARG A 116 -5.81 15.06 9.42
N GLY A 117 -6.82 15.26 10.27
CA GLY A 117 -8.21 15.25 9.87
C GLY A 117 -8.71 13.86 9.45
N VAL A 118 -9.86 13.84 8.77
CA VAL A 118 -10.43 12.61 8.22
C VAL A 118 -9.64 12.20 6.99
N GLN A 119 -9.07 11.00 6.99
CA GLN A 119 -8.33 10.45 5.85
C GLN A 119 -9.02 9.21 5.30
N ALA A 120 -9.21 9.17 3.99
CA ALA A 120 -9.85 8.03 3.35
C ALA A 120 -8.91 6.82 3.29
N LEU A 121 -9.48 5.63 3.46
CA LEU A 121 -8.94 4.36 2.99
C LEU A 121 -10.04 3.73 2.13
N ARG A 122 -9.78 3.60 0.83
CA ARG A 122 -10.77 3.15 -0.14
C ARG A 122 -10.60 1.68 -0.44
N LEU A 123 -11.70 0.95 -0.40
CA LEU A 123 -11.75 -0.45 -0.82
C LEU A 123 -12.87 -0.62 -1.84
N GLN A 124 -12.53 -1.01 -3.07
CA GLN A 124 -13.54 -1.34 -4.07
C GLN A 124 -14.36 -2.58 -3.62
N PRO A 125 -15.70 -2.44 -3.51
CA PRO A 125 -16.55 -3.56 -3.15
C PRO A 125 -16.35 -4.75 -4.09
N SER A 126 -16.04 -5.89 -3.50
CA SER A 126 -15.84 -7.17 -4.18
C SER A 126 -16.20 -8.32 -3.23
N ALA A 127 -16.29 -9.55 -3.74
CA ALA A 127 -16.50 -10.72 -2.89
C ALA A 127 -15.33 -10.86 -1.90
N VAL A 128 -15.62 -11.32 -0.67
CA VAL A 128 -14.55 -11.56 0.31
C VAL A 128 -13.60 -12.63 -0.25
N GLY A 129 -12.30 -12.34 -0.20
CA GLY A 129 -11.25 -13.16 -0.79
C GLY A 129 -10.85 -12.79 -2.22
N THR A 130 -11.44 -11.75 -2.82
CA THR A 130 -11.04 -11.24 -4.14
C THR A 130 -10.88 -9.72 -4.13
N GLY A 131 -10.19 -9.18 -5.15
CA GLY A 131 -10.00 -7.73 -5.30
C GLY A 131 -9.43 -7.06 -4.04
N CYS A 132 -10.05 -5.96 -3.60
CA CYS A 132 -9.66 -5.26 -2.37
C CYS A 132 -10.03 -5.99 -1.08
N PHE A 133 -10.79 -7.09 -1.16
CA PHE A 133 -11.28 -7.84 -0.01
C PHE A 133 -10.53 -9.17 0.21
N THR A 134 -9.34 -9.32 -0.36
CA THR A 134 -8.36 -10.31 0.15
C THR A 134 -7.83 -9.86 1.51
N HIS A 135 -7.39 -10.80 2.35
CA HIS A 135 -6.86 -10.46 3.67
C HIS A 135 -5.60 -9.59 3.57
N GLY A 136 -4.63 -9.98 2.73
CA GLY A 136 -3.38 -9.24 2.57
C GLY A 136 -3.56 -7.86 1.96
N THR A 137 -4.50 -7.66 1.01
CA THR A 137 -4.75 -6.32 0.46
C THR A 137 -5.34 -5.37 1.50
N ILE A 138 -6.30 -5.81 2.34
CA ILE A 138 -6.79 -4.94 3.42
C ILE A 138 -5.66 -4.60 4.41
N VAL A 139 -4.82 -5.60 4.76
CA VAL A 139 -3.65 -5.39 5.61
C VAL A 139 -2.67 -4.39 4.98
N HIS A 140 -2.43 -4.49 3.67
CA HIS A 140 -1.57 -3.60 2.90
C HIS A 140 -2.01 -2.13 3.02
N GLU A 141 -3.29 -1.84 2.76
CA GLU A 141 -3.84 -0.49 2.85
C GLU A 141 -3.81 0.08 4.27
N LEU A 142 -4.03 -0.79 5.27
CA LEU A 142 -3.90 -0.41 6.68
C LEU A 142 -2.44 -0.10 7.03
N ILE A 143 -1.46 -0.84 6.50
CA ILE A 143 -0.03 -0.59 6.72
C ILE A 143 0.42 0.70 6.03
N HIS A 144 -0.11 1.04 4.85
CA HIS A 144 0.03 2.39 4.30
C HIS A 144 -0.43 3.44 5.29
N ALA A 145 -1.64 3.30 5.85
CA ALA A 145 -2.15 4.24 6.84
C ALA A 145 -1.31 4.32 8.12
N LEU A 146 -0.50 3.31 8.43
CA LEU A 146 0.47 3.32 9.53
C LEU A 146 1.80 4.04 9.20
N GLY A 147 2.03 4.41 7.94
CA GLY A 147 3.19 5.22 7.55
C GLY A 147 4.24 4.50 6.73
N PHE A 148 3.91 3.35 6.14
CA PHE A 148 4.84 2.59 5.32
C PHE A 148 4.56 2.78 3.83
N TYR A 149 5.63 3.07 3.07
CA TYR A 149 5.63 2.98 1.61
C TYR A 149 5.89 1.55 1.17
N HIS A 150 5.84 1.32 -0.13
CA HIS A 150 6.16 0.02 -0.70
C HIS A 150 7.60 -0.43 -0.48
N MET A 151 7.80 -1.75 -0.38
CA MET A 151 9.11 -2.37 -0.19
C MET A 151 10.02 -2.17 -1.41
N GLN A 152 9.48 -2.22 -2.63
CA GLN A 152 10.28 -1.95 -3.83
C GLN A 152 10.68 -0.48 -3.99
N SER A 153 10.26 0.42 -3.09
CA SER A 153 10.70 1.82 -3.08
C SER A 153 11.80 2.08 -2.04
N ALA A 154 12.20 1.06 -1.26
CA ALA A 154 13.26 1.14 -0.25
C ALA A 154 14.57 1.70 -0.83
N THR A 155 15.31 2.43 0.00
CA THR A 155 16.56 3.10 -0.37
C THR A 155 17.59 2.14 -0.95
N GLU A 156 17.73 0.97 -0.33
CA GLU A 156 18.70 -0.06 -0.67
C GLU A 156 18.20 -1.09 -1.70
N ARG A 157 16.99 -0.92 -2.27
CA ARG A 157 16.35 -1.97 -3.09
C ARG A 157 17.22 -2.49 -4.23
N ASP A 158 18.07 -1.65 -4.82
CA ASP A 158 18.85 -2.00 -6.01
C ASP A 158 19.96 -3.00 -5.65
N GLN A 159 20.18 -3.28 -4.37
CA GLN A 159 21.01 -4.38 -3.88
C GLN A 159 20.27 -5.73 -3.92
N TYR A 160 18.93 -5.73 -3.95
CA TYR A 160 18.06 -6.89 -3.77
C TYR A 160 17.25 -7.24 -5.01
N VAL A 161 16.84 -6.26 -5.80
CA VAL A 161 16.04 -6.46 -7.01
C VAL A 161 16.64 -5.72 -8.21
N ASN A 162 16.33 -6.22 -9.41
CA ASN A 162 16.52 -5.49 -10.66
C ASN A 162 15.15 -4.98 -11.13
N ILE A 163 15.09 -3.69 -11.48
CA ILE A 163 13.92 -3.11 -12.17
C ILE A 163 14.18 -3.22 -13.68
N LEU A 164 13.29 -3.91 -14.38
CA LEU A 164 13.32 -4.09 -15.83
C LEU A 164 12.48 -3.01 -16.50
N TRP A 165 13.08 -1.82 -16.62
CA TRP A 165 12.41 -0.60 -17.07
C TRP A 165 11.74 -0.73 -18.44
N GLU A 166 12.32 -1.51 -19.34
CA GLU A 166 11.81 -1.79 -20.68
C GLU A 166 10.47 -2.53 -20.71
N ASN A 167 10.10 -3.21 -19.62
CA ASN A 167 8.84 -3.95 -19.51
C ASN A 167 7.73 -3.14 -18.83
N ILE A 168 8.04 -1.94 -18.29
CA ILE A 168 7.07 -1.10 -17.59
C ILE A 168 6.17 -0.38 -18.59
N THR A 169 4.88 -0.27 -18.26
CA THR A 169 3.92 0.51 -19.04
C THR A 169 4.37 1.97 -19.14
N PRO A 170 4.49 2.55 -20.36
CA PRO A 170 4.92 3.93 -20.52
C PRO A 170 4.06 4.90 -19.69
N GLY A 171 4.73 5.76 -18.91
CA GLY A 171 4.10 6.70 -17.98
C GLY A 171 3.95 6.18 -16.55
N GLN A 172 4.23 4.90 -16.28
CA GLN A 172 4.15 4.27 -14.95
C GLN A 172 5.53 4.11 -14.29
N GLU A 173 6.61 4.59 -14.91
CA GLU A 173 7.99 4.46 -14.42
C GLU A 173 8.18 5.13 -13.05
N SER A 174 7.39 6.16 -12.73
CA SER A 174 7.43 6.82 -11.42
C SER A 174 7.06 5.90 -10.26
N ASN A 175 6.26 4.84 -10.50
CA ASN A 175 5.85 3.88 -9.47
C ASN A 175 6.99 2.95 -9.03
N PHE A 176 8.12 3.00 -9.74
CA PHE A 176 9.31 2.21 -9.48
C PHE A 176 10.46 3.10 -9.03
N GLN A 177 10.24 4.29 -8.48
CA GLN A 177 11.32 5.12 -7.94
C GLN A 177 11.73 4.65 -6.54
N SER A 178 13.03 4.66 -6.24
CA SER A 178 13.51 4.48 -4.86
C SER A 178 13.68 5.83 -4.20
N TYR A 179 13.63 5.84 -2.87
CA TYR A 179 13.74 7.08 -2.10
C TYR A 179 14.85 7.02 -1.07
N GLY A 180 15.43 8.18 -0.76
CA GLY A 180 16.44 8.31 0.28
C GLY A 180 15.87 8.13 1.69
N THR A 181 16.78 8.09 2.67
CA THR A 181 16.43 7.97 4.09
C THR A 181 15.72 9.19 4.66
N ASP A 182 15.74 10.30 3.91
CA ASP A 182 14.93 11.47 4.18
C ASP A 182 13.43 11.22 3.92
N ARG A 183 13.05 10.11 3.28
CA ARG A 183 11.65 9.75 3.02
C ARG A 183 11.28 8.35 3.51
N ILE A 184 12.12 7.34 3.27
CA ILE A 184 11.87 5.97 3.68
C ILE A 184 12.96 5.53 4.65
N MET A 185 12.54 5.14 5.85
CA MET A 185 13.44 4.51 6.82
C MET A 185 13.16 3.01 6.87
N ASN A 186 14.23 2.20 6.91
CA ASN A 186 14.10 0.74 7.07
C ASN A 186 13.88 0.30 8.52
N TYR A 187 13.93 1.25 9.47
CA TYR A 187 13.80 1.04 10.92
C TYR A 187 14.68 -0.09 11.46
N GLY A 188 15.88 -0.27 10.88
CA GLY A 188 16.82 -1.32 11.29
C GLY A 188 16.44 -2.74 10.87
N VAL A 189 15.50 -2.90 9.93
CA VAL A 189 15.06 -4.20 9.39
C VAL A 189 15.47 -4.32 7.93
N ALA A 190 16.26 -5.36 7.61
CA ALA A 190 16.76 -5.63 6.26
C ALA A 190 15.65 -5.88 5.24
N TYR A 191 15.92 -5.62 3.96
CA TYR A 191 14.97 -5.78 2.85
C TYR A 191 14.21 -7.10 2.90
N ASP A 192 12.91 -7.06 2.68
CA ASP A 192 12.03 -8.22 2.86
C ASP A 192 11.24 -8.52 1.59
N TYR A 193 11.70 -9.50 0.82
CA TYR A 193 11.02 -9.98 -0.39
C TYR A 193 9.60 -10.50 -0.11
N SER A 194 9.35 -11.01 1.10
CA SER A 194 8.06 -11.55 1.53
C SER A 194 7.13 -10.49 2.10
N SER A 195 7.55 -9.22 2.16
CA SER A 195 6.72 -8.12 2.65
C SER A 195 5.39 -8.04 1.90
N VAL A 196 4.30 -7.88 2.64
CA VAL A 196 2.97 -7.63 2.06
C VAL A 196 2.96 -6.28 1.30
N MET A 197 3.91 -5.39 1.60
CA MET A 197 4.12 -4.10 0.94
C MET A 197 5.00 -4.20 -0.32
N HIS A 198 5.42 -5.40 -0.73
CA HIS A 198 6.19 -5.58 -1.95
C HIS A 198 5.25 -5.74 -3.15
N TYR A 199 5.56 -5.07 -4.27
CA TYR A 199 4.95 -5.39 -5.56
C TYR A 199 5.24 -6.83 -5.99
N ASN A 200 4.37 -7.39 -6.82
CA ASN A 200 4.67 -8.65 -7.47
C ASN A 200 5.64 -8.46 -8.66
N THR A 201 6.07 -9.57 -9.24
CA THR A 201 7.01 -9.62 -10.38
C THR A 201 6.54 -8.88 -11.63
N HIS A 202 5.22 -8.74 -11.84
CA HIS A 202 4.63 -8.25 -13.10
C HIS A 202 3.89 -6.91 -12.95
N ALA A 203 4.05 -6.23 -11.81
CA ALA A 203 3.38 -4.97 -11.54
C ALA A 203 3.60 -3.99 -12.71
N PHE A 204 2.53 -3.35 -13.18
CA PHE A 204 2.54 -2.38 -14.29
C PHE A 204 3.19 -2.86 -15.60
N SER A 205 3.29 -4.17 -15.83
CA SER A 205 3.90 -4.72 -17.05
C SER A 205 3.12 -4.34 -18.31
N ALA A 206 3.82 -3.83 -19.32
CA ALA A 206 3.24 -3.45 -20.62
C ALA A 206 3.05 -4.64 -21.57
N ASN A 207 3.81 -5.71 -21.34
CA ASN A 207 4.05 -6.80 -22.29
C ASN A 207 3.93 -8.18 -21.66
N GLY A 208 3.46 -8.25 -20.41
CA GLY A 208 3.33 -9.50 -19.64
C GLY A 208 4.66 -10.09 -19.18
N GLN A 209 5.79 -9.41 -19.40
CA GLN A 209 7.10 -9.81 -18.88
C GLN A 209 7.35 -9.20 -17.49
N PRO A 210 8.23 -9.80 -16.68
CA PRO A 210 8.60 -9.26 -15.37
C PRO A 210 9.07 -7.80 -15.43
N THR A 211 8.60 -6.98 -14.50
CA THR A 211 9.11 -5.62 -14.25
C THR A 211 10.05 -5.58 -13.05
N ILE A 212 9.95 -6.55 -12.14
CA ILE A 212 10.83 -6.68 -10.97
C ILE A 212 11.36 -8.12 -10.89
N LEU A 213 12.68 -8.26 -10.84
CA LEU A 213 13.35 -9.55 -10.62
C LEU A 213 14.19 -9.54 -9.35
N PRO A 214 13.93 -10.44 -8.37
CA PRO A 214 14.85 -10.69 -7.27
C PRO A 214 16.23 -11.09 -7.77
N LYS A 215 17.27 -10.56 -7.14
CA LYS A 215 18.67 -10.95 -7.39
C LYS A 215 19.01 -12.29 -6.74
N GLU A 216 18.32 -12.62 -5.66
CA GLU A 216 18.44 -13.93 -5.01
C GLU A 216 17.63 -14.98 -5.80
N PRO A 217 18.23 -16.13 -6.16
CA PRO A 217 17.56 -17.13 -6.95
C PRO A 217 16.42 -17.81 -6.17
N ASN A 218 15.32 -18.14 -6.87
CA ASN A 218 14.16 -18.85 -6.33
C ASN A 218 13.40 -18.12 -5.21
N VAL A 219 13.54 -16.80 -5.11
CA VAL A 219 12.74 -15.98 -4.20
C VAL A 219 11.49 -15.46 -4.92
N ALA A 220 10.34 -15.57 -4.26
CA ALA A 220 9.08 -15.01 -4.72
C ALA A 220 8.81 -13.65 -4.06
N ILE A 221 8.10 -12.76 -4.77
CA ILE A 221 7.72 -11.42 -4.31
C ILE A 221 6.25 -11.15 -4.59
N GLY A 222 5.64 -10.26 -3.81
CA GLY A 222 4.26 -9.78 -4.04
C GLY A 222 3.15 -10.65 -3.49
N GLN A 223 3.42 -11.42 -2.43
CA GLN A 223 2.37 -12.16 -1.72
C GLN A 223 1.32 -11.20 -1.12
N ARG A 224 0.06 -11.67 -1.04
CA ARG A 224 -1.08 -10.95 -0.45
C ARG A 224 -1.83 -11.85 0.56
N ASP A 225 -1.08 -12.66 1.29
CA ASP A 225 -1.61 -13.60 2.27
C ASP A 225 -1.66 -12.97 3.67
N ALA A 226 -0.52 -12.45 4.16
CA ALA A 226 -0.38 -11.91 5.51
C ALA A 226 0.85 -10.99 5.66
N MET A 227 0.99 -10.33 6.80
CA MET A 227 2.24 -9.63 7.14
C MET A 227 3.40 -10.62 7.26
N SER A 228 4.54 -10.25 6.69
CA SER A 228 5.81 -10.93 6.94
C SER A 228 6.35 -10.64 8.35
N PRO A 229 7.29 -11.44 8.86
CA PRO A 229 8.02 -11.09 10.08
C PRO A 229 8.71 -9.71 10.00
N GLY A 230 9.20 -9.33 8.81
CA GLY A 230 9.84 -8.03 8.60
C GLY A 230 8.83 -6.87 8.64
N ASP A 231 7.62 -7.03 8.11
CA ASP A 231 6.54 -6.03 8.25
C ASP A 231 6.22 -5.79 9.72
N ILE A 232 6.01 -6.86 10.48
CA ILE A 232 5.70 -6.80 11.91
C ILE A 232 6.81 -6.09 12.69
N GLN A 233 8.07 -6.47 12.44
CA GLN A 233 9.21 -5.89 13.15
C GLN A 233 9.40 -4.40 12.81
N ARG A 234 9.17 -3.99 11.55
CA ARG A 234 9.24 -2.58 11.15
C ARG A 234 8.18 -1.74 11.84
N ILE A 235 6.94 -2.23 11.88
CA ILE A 235 5.85 -1.53 12.59
C ILE A 235 6.20 -1.40 14.07
N ARG A 236 6.69 -2.47 14.72
CA ARG A 236 7.13 -2.43 16.12
C ARG A 236 8.22 -1.39 16.35
N ASN A 237 9.29 -1.41 15.53
CA ASN A 237 10.40 -0.48 15.66
C ASN A 237 9.97 0.98 15.46
N MET A 238 9.11 1.26 14.46
CA MET A 238 8.60 2.61 14.19
C MET A 238 7.73 3.13 15.33
N TYR A 239 6.85 2.28 15.88
CA TYR A 239 5.93 2.63 16.95
C TYR A 239 6.47 2.39 18.36
N GLN A 240 7.74 1.97 18.48
CA GLN A 240 8.43 1.69 19.73
C GLN A 240 7.68 0.68 20.62
N CYS A 241 7.15 -0.34 19.96
CA CYS A 241 6.86 -1.63 20.55
C CYS A 241 8.12 -2.54 20.45
#